data_AF-A0A960XSB9-F1
#
_entry.id   AF-A0A960XSB9-F1
#
_cell.length_a   1.000
_cell.length_b   1.000
_cell.length_c   1.000
_cell.angle_alpha   90.00
_cell.angle_beta   90.00
_cell.angle_gamma   90.00
#
_symmetry.space_group_name_H-M   'P 1'
#
loop_
_entity.id
_entity.type
_entity.pdbx_description
1 polymer ?
#
loop_
_entity_poly.entity_id
_entity_poly.type
_entity_poly.pdbx_seq_one_letter_code
_entity_poly.pdbx_strand_id
1 'polypeptide(L)'
;GWRLSIATRGGIQTTDAATLVDASGDAVVAGFLSIETVMMQANLLQRPAYVFGVCRPRSAEDHDPLLTAGRIVEGVRSGEVPDEALGLVFRASGRPWEMFGTIDLPGPADGGYDPLDPSCLGELERVGRAVATAAVRWLARKDPSWADAYISHWPLRAGVRESRRWRGEATLTGDDLLQSRRFDDETALATWPMEFRENTRGPRLRFPHTDDPCGIPAGCLKPAGMDRLFVAGRCISTDHDAQASIRVMGTCFATGEAAGTMAAAASGGSA
;
A
#
# COMPACT_ATOMS: atom_id res chain seq x y z
N GLY A 1 -15.75 -7.08 26.19
CA GLY A 1 -15.71 -7.97 25.01
C GLY A 1 -16.43 -7.28 23.87
N TRP A 2 -16.40 -7.87 22.69
CA TRP A 2 -16.98 -7.35 21.46
C TRP A 2 -18.17 -8.20 21.05
N ARG A 3 -19.22 -7.55 20.53
CA ARG A 3 -20.32 -8.21 19.84
C ARG A 3 -20.29 -7.79 18.38
N LEU A 4 -20.23 -8.78 17.49
CA LEU A 4 -20.04 -8.59 16.05
C LEU A 4 -21.30 -9.07 15.32
N SER A 5 -21.77 -8.26 14.37
CA SER A 5 -22.79 -8.66 13.39
C SER A 5 -22.13 -8.84 12.03
N ILE A 6 -22.11 -10.06 11.51
CA ILE A 6 -21.42 -10.44 10.28
C ILE A 6 -22.47 -10.72 9.20
N ALA A 7 -22.44 -9.93 8.13
CA ALA A 7 -23.29 -10.16 6.96
C ALA A 7 -22.62 -11.19 6.03
N THR A 8 -23.31 -12.29 5.75
CA THR A 8 -22.87 -13.34 4.82
C THR A 8 -23.92 -13.55 3.73
N ARG A 9 -23.61 -14.38 2.72
CA ARG A 9 -24.63 -14.81 1.73
C ARG A 9 -25.82 -15.55 2.38
N GLY A 10 -25.63 -16.12 3.58
CA GLY A 10 -26.67 -16.81 4.35
C GLY A 10 -27.46 -15.91 5.31
N GLY A 11 -27.27 -14.59 5.26
CA GLY A 11 -27.89 -13.63 6.18
C GLY A 11 -26.91 -13.08 7.23
N ILE A 12 -27.47 -12.36 8.20
CA ILE A 12 -26.71 -11.74 9.29
C ILE A 12 -26.56 -12.74 10.44
N GLN A 13 -25.33 -12.93 10.90
CA GLN A 13 -24.99 -13.75 12.06
C GLN A 13 -24.40 -12.87 13.16
N THR A 14 -24.60 -13.23 14.42
CA THR A 14 -23.99 -12.54 15.56
C THR A 14 -23.03 -13.47 16.29
N THR A 15 -21.87 -12.95 16.66
CA THR A 15 -20.88 -13.65 17.48
C THR A 15 -20.24 -12.69 18.49
N ASP A 16 -19.77 -13.21 19.61
CA ASP A 16 -19.01 -12.44 20.59
C ASP A 16 -17.50 -12.77 20.48
N ALA A 17 -16.64 -11.81 20.82
CA ALA A 17 -15.18 -11.98 20.85
C ALA A 17 -14.56 -11.32 22.11
N ALA A 18 -13.54 -11.95 22.68
CA ALA A 18 -12.87 -11.39 23.86
C ALA A 18 -12.04 -10.14 23.53
N THR A 19 -11.38 -10.18 22.37
CA THR A 19 -10.49 -9.16 21.80
C THR A 19 -10.77 -9.01 20.30
N LEU A 20 -10.35 -7.90 19.70
CA LEU A 20 -10.51 -7.60 18.27
C LEU A 20 -9.19 -7.08 17.71
N VAL A 21 -8.86 -7.44 16.46
CA VAL A 21 -7.71 -6.90 15.72
C VAL A 21 -8.22 -6.22 14.46
N ASP A 22 -8.01 -4.91 14.34
CA ASP A 22 -8.25 -4.17 13.10
C ASP A 22 -7.01 -4.28 12.19
N ALA A 23 -7.07 -5.22 11.25
CA ALA A 23 -6.09 -5.41 10.20
C ALA A 23 -6.61 -4.95 8.82
N SER A 24 -7.60 -4.06 8.79
CA SER A 24 -8.25 -3.60 7.55
C SER A 24 -7.35 -2.71 6.68
N GLY A 25 -6.32 -2.09 7.27
CA GLY A 25 -5.43 -1.14 6.61
C GLY A 25 -5.98 0.28 6.47
N ASP A 26 -7.27 0.50 6.80
CA ASP A 26 -7.95 1.80 6.68
C ASP A 26 -8.76 2.17 7.96
N ALA A 27 -8.40 1.58 9.11
CA ALA A 27 -9.02 1.80 10.42
C ALA A 27 -10.56 1.65 10.41
N VAL A 28 -11.07 0.58 9.78
CA VAL A 28 -12.52 0.38 9.58
C VAL A 28 -13.27 0.25 10.91
N VAL A 29 -12.67 -0.37 11.93
CA VAL A 29 -13.30 -0.53 13.23
C VAL A 29 -13.50 0.83 13.91
N ALA A 30 -12.58 1.79 13.73
CA ALA A 30 -12.76 3.16 14.23
C ALA A 30 -14.01 3.81 13.63
N GLY A 31 -14.27 3.58 12.34
CA GLY A 31 -15.47 4.05 11.66
C GLY A 31 -16.76 3.48 12.26
N PHE A 32 -16.79 2.19 12.60
CA PHE A 32 -17.94 1.57 13.27
C PHE A 32 -18.18 2.08 14.69
N LEU A 33 -17.11 2.48 15.37
CA LEU A 33 -17.15 2.99 16.75
C LEU A 33 -17.27 4.52 16.81
N SER A 34 -17.31 5.21 15.66
CA SER A 34 -17.29 6.67 15.57
C SER A 34 -16.12 7.31 16.33
N ILE A 35 -14.95 6.68 16.28
CA ILE A 35 -13.73 7.15 16.92
C ILE A 35 -12.94 8.01 15.94
N GLU A 36 -12.33 9.07 16.46
CA GLU A 36 -11.44 9.92 15.68
C GLU A 36 -10.20 9.16 15.22
N THR A 37 -9.91 9.25 13.92
CA THR A 37 -8.72 8.70 13.28
C THR A 37 -7.83 9.82 12.74
N VAL A 38 -6.56 9.53 12.52
CA VAL A 38 -5.64 10.44 11.85
C VAL A 38 -5.58 10.10 10.37
N MET A 39 -5.69 11.11 9.49
CA MET A 39 -5.50 10.95 8.05
C MET A 39 -4.91 12.23 7.48
N MET A 40 -3.95 12.11 6.57
CA MET A 40 -3.41 13.29 5.90
C MET A 40 -4.39 13.91 4.92
N GLN A 41 -4.19 15.20 4.66
CA GLN A 41 -4.93 15.93 3.64
C GLN A 41 -4.72 15.27 2.27
N ALA A 42 -5.77 15.26 1.44
CA ALA A 42 -5.81 14.55 0.16
C ALA A 42 -4.59 14.82 -0.76
N ASN A 43 -4.12 16.07 -0.80
CA ASN A 43 -2.99 16.51 -1.61
C ASN A 43 -1.61 16.05 -1.08
N LEU A 44 -1.53 15.60 0.16
CA LEU A 44 -0.32 15.06 0.79
C LEU A 44 -0.31 13.53 0.82
N LEU A 45 -1.46 12.89 0.54
CA LEU A 45 -1.54 11.43 0.53
C LEU A 45 -0.65 10.84 -0.56
N GLN A 46 -0.08 9.69 -0.21
CA GLN A 46 0.74 8.90 -1.10
C GLN A 46 -0.11 8.36 -2.28
N ARG A 47 0.36 8.58 -3.51
CA ARG A 47 -0.34 8.15 -4.74
C ARG A 47 -0.60 6.64 -4.73
N PRO A 48 -1.78 6.15 -5.14
CA PRO A 48 -2.06 4.71 -5.16
C PRO A 48 -1.31 4.01 -6.29
N ALA A 49 -0.99 2.73 -6.08
CA ALA A 49 -0.33 1.88 -7.07
C ALA A 49 -1.35 1.17 -7.97
N TYR A 50 -1.15 1.19 -9.28
CA TYR A 50 -1.88 0.34 -10.22
C TYR A 50 -0.96 -0.72 -10.78
N VAL A 51 -1.13 -1.96 -10.34
CA VAL A 51 -0.26 -3.09 -10.73
C VAL A 51 -1.03 -4.04 -11.63
N PHE A 52 -0.61 -4.17 -12.89
CA PHE A 52 -1.27 -5.03 -13.88
C PHE A 52 -0.27 -6.05 -14.45
N GLY A 53 -0.79 -7.22 -14.83
CA GLY A 53 -0.02 -8.28 -15.44
C GLY A 53 0.13 -8.08 -16.94
N VAL A 54 1.33 -8.33 -17.46
CA VAL A 54 1.62 -8.36 -18.90
C VAL A 54 2.25 -9.71 -19.23
N CYS A 55 1.74 -10.36 -20.27
CA CYS A 55 2.35 -11.54 -20.86
C CYS A 55 3.10 -11.13 -22.14
N ARG A 56 4.29 -11.70 -22.35
CA ARG A 56 5.16 -11.49 -23.53
C ARG A 56 5.69 -12.83 -24.02
N PRO A 57 5.62 -13.17 -25.32
CA PRO A 57 6.19 -14.42 -25.82
C PRO A 57 7.73 -14.40 -25.94
N ARG A 58 8.38 -13.27 -25.63
CA ARG A 58 9.84 -13.18 -25.43
C ARG A 58 10.16 -13.11 -23.93
N SER A 59 11.31 -13.65 -23.53
CA SER A 59 11.62 -13.83 -22.11
C SER A 59 11.55 -12.49 -21.38
N ALA A 60 10.93 -12.48 -20.20
CA ALA A 60 10.94 -11.31 -19.32
C ALA A 60 12.36 -10.95 -18.85
N GLU A 61 13.30 -11.90 -18.94
CA GLU A 61 14.72 -11.71 -18.58
C GLU A 61 15.49 -10.89 -19.63
N ASP A 62 15.03 -10.88 -20.89
CA ASP A 62 15.64 -10.08 -21.98
C ASP A 62 15.13 -8.62 -21.98
N HIS A 63 14.36 -8.23 -20.96
CA HIS A 63 13.81 -6.88 -20.84
C HIS A 63 14.88 -5.88 -20.43
N ASP A 64 15.08 -4.87 -21.27
CA ASP A 64 15.83 -3.65 -20.92
C ASP A 64 14.87 -2.61 -20.31
N PRO A 65 14.95 -2.34 -18.98
CA PRO A 65 14.08 -1.38 -18.32
C PRO A 65 14.33 0.07 -18.75
N LEU A 66 15.58 0.42 -19.09
CA LEU A 66 15.95 1.78 -19.47
C LEU A 66 15.44 2.09 -20.87
N LEU A 67 15.59 1.15 -21.81
CA LEU A 67 15.02 1.28 -23.14
C LEU A 67 13.49 1.39 -23.07
N THR A 68 12.84 0.51 -22.31
CA THR A 68 11.38 0.53 -22.13
C THR A 68 10.91 1.87 -21.55
N ALA A 69 11.58 2.38 -20.50
CA ALA A 69 11.28 3.69 -19.93
C ALA A 69 11.46 4.83 -20.96
N GLY A 70 12.54 4.78 -21.75
CA GLY A 70 12.79 5.74 -22.83
C GLY A 70 11.68 5.76 -23.88
N ARG A 71 11.16 4.59 -24.25
CA ARG A 71 9.99 4.47 -25.15
C ARG A 71 8.73 5.05 -24.54
N ILE A 72 8.47 4.81 -23.26
CA ILE A 72 7.31 5.41 -22.59
C ILE A 72 7.40 6.94 -22.61
N VAL A 73 8.58 7.50 -22.30
CA VAL A 73 8.81 8.95 -22.37
C VAL A 73 8.60 9.50 -23.78
N GLU A 74 9.02 8.78 -24.83
CA GLU A 74 8.74 9.15 -26.23
C GLU A 74 7.23 9.24 -26.49
N GLY A 75 6.44 8.27 -26.02
CA GLY A 75 5.00 8.23 -26.23
C GLY A 75 4.25 9.30 -25.45
N VAL A 76 4.71 9.63 -24.25
CA VAL A 76 4.17 10.75 -23.47
C VAL A 76 4.45 12.07 -24.17
N ARG A 77 5.68 12.29 -24.65
CA ARG A 77 6.05 13.52 -25.37
C ARG A 77 5.33 13.68 -26.70
N SER A 78 4.93 12.59 -27.36
CA SER A 78 4.13 12.65 -28.59
C SER A 78 2.64 12.86 -28.34
N GLY A 79 2.18 12.73 -27.09
CA GLY A 79 0.76 12.80 -26.72
C GLY A 79 -0.03 11.52 -27.02
N GLU A 80 0.62 10.43 -27.42
CA GLU A 80 -0.05 9.14 -27.68
C GLU A 80 -0.18 8.28 -26.41
N VAL A 81 0.59 8.58 -25.37
CA VAL A 81 0.52 7.93 -24.06
C VAL A 81 0.23 9.00 -23.00
N PRO A 82 -0.70 8.78 -22.05
CA PRO A 82 -0.98 9.74 -20.99
C PRO A 82 0.22 10.01 -20.08
N ASP A 83 0.32 11.23 -19.55
CA ASP A 83 1.40 11.69 -18.65
C ASP A 83 1.56 10.82 -17.39
N GLU A 84 0.48 10.19 -16.95
CA GLU A 84 0.46 9.26 -15.81
C GLU A 84 1.40 8.05 -16.04
N ALA A 85 1.70 7.70 -17.28
CA ALA A 85 2.62 6.63 -17.61
C ALA A 85 4.09 6.97 -17.35
N LEU A 86 4.46 8.23 -17.07
CA LEU A 86 5.87 8.64 -16.92
C LEU A 86 6.67 7.81 -15.89
N GLY A 87 5.99 7.32 -14.85
CA GLY A 87 6.57 6.49 -13.80
C GLY A 87 6.27 5.00 -13.94
N LEU A 88 5.68 4.60 -15.07
CA LEU A 88 5.36 3.20 -15.34
C LEU A 88 6.67 2.40 -15.40
N VAL A 89 6.77 1.42 -14.51
CA VAL A 89 7.89 0.50 -14.45
C VAL A 89 7.40 -0.92 -14.65
N PHE A 90 8.16 -1.70 -15.43
CA PHE A 90 7.95 -3.12 -15.60
C PHE A 90 8.98 -3.92 -14.81
N ARG A 91 8.53 -5.00 -14.17
CA ARG A 91 9.36 -5.93 -13.41
C ARG A 91 8.99 -7.37 -13.79
N ALA A 92 10.00 -8.22 -13.94
CA ALA A 92 9.76 -9.64 -14.12
C ALA A 92 9.09 -10.22 -12.87
N SER A 93 8.12 -11.11 -13.07
CA SER A 93 7.43 -11.81 -11.98
C SER A 93 8.25 -12.96 -11.37
N GLY A 94 9.31 -13.39 -12.07
CA GLY A 94 10.01 -14.65 -11.81
C GLY A 94 9.40 -15.86 -12.53
N ARG A 95 8.27 -15.69 -13.21
CA ARG A 95 7.70 -16.69 -14.13
C ARG A 95 8.06 -16.35 -15.57
N PRO A 96 8.33 -17.36 -16.43
CA PRO A 96 8.55 -17.14 -17.84
C PRO A 96 7.41 -16.31 -18.44
N TRP A 97 7.76 -15.36 -19.32
CA TRP A 97 6.81 -14.57 -20.12
C TRP A 97 5.96 -13.56 -19.32
N GLU A 98 6.00 -13.57 -17.99
CA GLU A 98 5.14 -12.73 -17.15
C GLU A 98 5.90 -11.57 -16.50
N MET A 99 5.34 -10.37 -16.65
CA MET A 99 5.81 -9.15 -16.00
C MET A 99 4.66 -8.42 -15.31
N PHE A 100 5.02 -7.59 -14.34
CA PHE A 100 4.10 -6.63 -13.72
C PHE A 100 4.47 -5.21 -14.13
N GLY A 101 3.50 -4.47 -14.64
CA GLY A 101 3.57 -3.02 -14.82
C GLY A 101 3.00 -2.32 -13.60
N THR A 102 3.73 -1.36 -13.04
CA THR A 102 3.28 -0.55 -11.90
C THR A 102 3.20 0.92 -12.28
N ILE A 103 2.02 1.52 -12.11
CA ILE A 103 1.76 2.96 -12.31
C ILE A 103 1.49 3.60 -10.96
N ASP A 104 2.02 4.80 -10.71
CA ASP A 104 1.53 5.64 -9.63
C ASP A 104 0.43 6.54 -10.17
N LEU A 105 -0.82 6.24 -9.81
CA LEU A 105 -1.94 6.98 -10.34
C LEU A 105 -2.05 8.36 -9.69
N PRO A 106 -2.42 9.40 -10.47
CA PRO A 106 -2.95 10.60 -9.87
C PRO A 106 -4.23 10.24 -9.11
N GLY A 107 -4.46 10.90 -7.98
CA GLY A 107 -5.82 11.05 -7.49
C GLY A 107 -6.73 11.70 -8.55
N PRO A 108 -8.06 11.75 -8.33
CA PRO A 108 -8.98 12.46 -9.20
C PRO A 108 -8.45 13.85 -9.62
N ALA A 109 -8.68 14.23 -10.88
CA ALA A 109 -8.10 15.42 -11.50
C ALA A 109 -8.49 16.74 -10.82
N ASP A 110 -9.57 16.75 -10.04
CA ASP A 110 -10.04 17.86 -9.22
C ASP A 110 -9.30 17.97 -7.86
N GLY A 111 -8.32 17.09 -7.60
CA GLY A 111 -7.58 17.06 -6.34
C GLY A 111 -8.33 16.37 -5.20
N GLY A 112 -9.51 15.81 -5.46
CA GLY A 112 -10.37 15.13 -4.50
C GLY A 112 -9.98 13.67 -4.25
N TYR A 113 -8.71 13.38 -3.96
CA TYR A 113 -8.31 12.00 -3.65
C TYR A 113 -8.78 11.60 -2.25
N ASP A 114 -9.85 10.81 -2.21
CA ASP A 114 -10.29 10.12 -1.01
C ASP A 114 -10.12 8.59 -1.17
N PRO A 115 -9.14 7.96 -0.48
CA PRO A 115 -8.95 6.51 -0.50
C PRO A 115 -10.10 5.71 0.14
N LEU A 116 -11.06 6.37 0.78
CA LEU A 116 -12.23 5.75 1.41
C LEU A 116 -13.49 5.86 0.56
N ASP A 117 -13.51 6.72 -0.46
CA ASP A 117 -14.66 6.88 -1.35
C ASP A 117 -14.63 5.83 -2.49
N PRO A 118 -15.64 4.93 -2.55
CA PRO A 118 -15.74 3.96 -3.64
C PRO A 118 -15.78 4.60 -5.04
N SER A 119 -16.32 5.81 -5.19
CA SER A 119 -16.39 6.50 -6.49
C SER A 119 -15.00 6.94 -6.93
N CYS A 120 -14.24 7.56 -6.02
CA CYS A 120 -12.82 7.86 -6.23
C CYS A 120 -12.01 6.60 -6.60
N LEU A 121 -12.21 5.49 -5.89
CA LEU A 121 -11.52 4.23 -6.21
C LEU A 121 -11.92 3.66 -7.58
N GLY A 122 -13.20 3.76 -7.96
CA GLY A 122 -13.66 3.35 -9.29
C GLY A 122 -13.06 4.18 -10.42
N GLU A 123 -12.87 5.48 -10.18
CA GLU A 123 -12.21 6.36 -11.15
C GLU A 123 -10.73 6.03 -11.32
N LEU A 124 -10.02 5.71 -10.23
CA LEU A 124 -8.64 5.24 -10.28
C LEU A 124 -8.51 3.97 -11.13
N GLU A 125 -9.44 3.02 -11.00
CA GLU A 125 -9.47 1.82 -11.86
C GLU A 125 -9.63 2.18 -13.34
N ARG A 126 -10.52 3.11 -13.65
CA ARG A 126 -10.77 3.56 -15.03
C ARG A 126 -9.52 4.20 -15.63
N VAL A 127 -8.88 5.10 -14.89
CA VAL A 127 -7.64 5.78 -15.31
C VAL A 127 -6.51 4.77 -15.47
N GLY A 128 -6.29 3.88 -14.48
CA GLY A 128 -5.24 2.88 -14.54
C GLY A 128 -5.33 1.96 -15.75
N ARG A 129 -6.55 1.50 -16.09
CA ARG A 129 -6.79 0.69 -17.31
C ARG A 129 -6.47 1.47 -18.58
N ALA A 130 -6.88 2.73 -18.66
CA ALA A 130 -6.63 3.57 -19.83
C ALA A 130 -5.13 3.79 -20.05
N VAL A 131 -4.41 4.18 -18.99
CA VAL A 131 -2.96 4.44 -19.02
C VAL A 131 -2.19 3.16 -19.37
N ALA A 132 -2.47 2.05 -18.69
CA ALA A 132 -1.83 0.77 -18.97
C ALA A 132 -2.05 0.29 -20.41
N THR A 133 -3.29 0.39 -20.90
CA THR A 133 -3.64 0.01 -22.27
C THR A 133 -2.90 0.86 -23.30
N ALA A 134 -2.87 2.18 -23.11
CA ALA A 134 -2.17 3.10 -24.01
C ALA A 134 -0.66 2.80 -24.03
N ALA A 135 -0.04 2.63 -22.87
CA ALA A 135 1.38 2.34 -22.75
C ALA A 135 1.77 1.00 -23.40
N VAL A 136 1.03 -0.09 -23.13
CA VAL A 136 1.33 -1.41 -23.73
C VAL A 136 1.14 -1.38 -25.25
N ARG A 137 0.08 -0.74 -25.75
CA ARG A 137 -0.14 -0.59 -27.21
C ARG A 137 0.94 0.26 -27.87
N TRP A 138 1.42 1.30 -27.20
CA TRP A 138 2.53 2.11 -27.68
C TRP A 138 3.82 1.31 -27.77
N LEU A 139 4.17 0.58 -26.71
CA LEU A 139 5.35 -0.28 -26.67
C LEU A 139 5.29 -1.34 -27.77
N ALA A 140 4.16 -2.02 -27.94
CA ALA A 140 3.98 -3.01 -29.00
C ALA A 140 4.20 -2.45 -30.42
N ARG A 141 3.87 -1.17 -30.66
CA ARG A 141 4.13 -0.49 -31.95
C ARG A 141 5.57 -0.03 -32.12
N LYS A 142 6.27 0.32 -31.04
CA LYS A 142 7.59 0.99 -31.09
C LYS A 142 8.77 0.09 -30.81
N ASP A 143 8.53 -1.04 -30.17
CA ASP A 143 9.57 -1.98 -29.77
C ASP A 143 9.16 -3.41 -30.20
N PRO A 144 9.87 -4.03 -31.15
CA PRO A 144 9.59 -5.39 -31.60
C PRO A 144 9.59 -6.43 -30.48
N SER A 145 10.28 -6.17 -29.36
CA SER A 145 10.25 -7.06 -28.21
C SER A 145 8.88 -7.08 -27.50
N TRP A 146 8.05 -6.06 -27.73
CA TRP A 146 6.71 -5.91 -27.17
C TRP A 146 5.59 -6.20 -28.18
N ALA A 147 5.90 -6.56 -29.42
CA ALA A 147 4.93 -6.67 -30.51
C ALA A 147 3.73 -7.58 -30.19
N ASP A 148 4.00 -8.69 -29.49
CA ASP A 148 3.00 -9.68 -29.10
C ASP A 148 2.62 -9.58 -27.60
N ALA A 149 3.01 -8.49 -26.93
CA ALA A 149 2.69 -8.26 -25.54
C ALA A 149 1.20 -7.96 -25.36
N TYR A 150 0.58 -8.55 -24.33
CA TYR A 150 -0.80 -8.25 -23.97
C TYR A 150 -0.97 -8.17 -22.46
N ILE A 151 -1.96 -7.39 -22.03
CA ILE A 151 -2.34 -7.31 -20.62
C ILE A 151 -3.05 -8.61 -20.25
N SER A 152 -2.41 -9.41 -19.39
CA SER A 152 -2.91 -10.73 -19.01
C SER A 152 -3.96 -10.62 -17.92
N HIS A 153 -3.78 -9.71 -16.96
CA HIS A 153 -4.71 -9.54 -15.84
C HIS A 153 -4.69 -8.11 -15.33
N TRP A 154 -5.83 -7.70 -14.77
CA TRP A 154 -6.00 -6.42 -14.11
C TRP A 154 -5.94 -6.60 -12.59
N PRO A 155 -5.50 -5.59 -11.82
CA PRO A 155 -5.62 -5.66 -10.36
C PRO A 155 -7.11 -5.71 -9.97
N LEU A 156 -7.37 -6.33 -8.81
CA LEU A 156 -8.71 -6.29 -8.22
C LEU A 156 -9.11 -4.86 -7.82
N ARG A 157 -8.12 -4.08 -7.36
CA ARG A 157 -8.24 -2.69 -6.95
C ARG A 157 -6.88 -2.00 -6.96
N ALA A 158 -6.86 -0.68 -7.05
CA ALA A 158 -5.69 0.13 -6.87
C ALA A 158 -5.16 -0.04 -5.44
N GLY A 159 -3.85 -0.18 -5.32
CA GLY A 159 -3.14 -0.30 -4.06
C GLY A 159 -3.11 1.04 -3.33
N VAL A 160 -4.10 1.27 -2.47
CA VAL A 160 -4.13 2.42 -1.57
C VAL A 160 -2.92 2.34 -0.65
N ARG A 161 -2.18 3.44 -0.64
CA ARG A 161 -0.85 3.55 -0.07
C ARG A 161 -0.87 4.25 1.29
N GLU A 162 -1.85 5.10 1.55
CA GLU A 162 -2.09 5.80 2.80
C GLU A 162 -3.59 6.14 2.93
N SER A 163 -4.12 6.09 4.14
CA SER A 163 -5.50 6.41 4.50
C SER A 163 -5.58 6.67 6.02
N ARG A 164 -6.72 6.41 6.66
CA ARG A 164 -6.89 6.52 8.11
C ARG A 164 -5.96 5.59 8.88
N ARG A 165 -5.38 6.16 9.95
CA ARG A 165 -4.61 5.47 10.97
C ARG A 165 -5.25 5.67 12.34
N TRP A 166 -5.02 4.71 13.21
CA TRP A 166 -5.36 4.82 14.62
C TRP A 166 -4.40 5.77 15.34
N ARG A 167 -4.90 6.45 16.37
CA ARG A 167 -4.04 7.07 17.38
C ARG A 167 -3.76 6.07 18.48
N GLY A 168 -2.52 5.59 18.53
CA GLY A 168 -2.08 4.62 19.52
C GLY A 168 -1.63 5.23 20.83
N GLU A 169 -1.28 4.38 21.79
CA GLU A 169 -0.58 4.76 23.03
C GLU A 169 0.82 5.33 22.75
N ALA A 170 1.42 4.92 21.64
CA ALA A 170 2.63 5.49 21.07
C ALA A 170 2.41 5.86 19.59
N THR A 171 3.25 6.73 19.05
CA THR A 171 3.28 7.08 17.62
C THR A 171 4.72 6.92 17.12
N LEU A 172 4.94 6.02 16.17
CA LEU A 172 6.25 5.89 15.53
C LEU A 172 6.45 7.05 14.55
N THR A 173 7.61 7.69 14.60
CA THR A 173 7.92 8.86 13.78
C THR A 173 8.95 8.58 12.68
N GLY A 174 8.97 9.43 11.65
CA GLY A 174 10.00 9.36 10.62
C GLY A 174 11.42 9.52 11.16
N ASP A 175 11.59 10.28 12.26
CA ASP A 175 12.89 10.43 12.92
C ASP A 175 13.33 9.14 13.63
N ASP A 176 12.41 8.43 14.30
CA ASP A 176 12.72 7.13 14.91
C ASP A 176 13.25 6.14 13.87
N LEU A 177 12.66 6.14 12.66
CA LEU A 177 13.14 5.32 11.54
C LEU A 177 14.51 5.77 11.03
N LEU A 178 14.78 7.07 10.96
CA LEU A 178 16.07 7.60 10.51
C LEU A 178 17.20 7.22 11.46
N GLN A 179 16.93 7.25 12.76
CA GLN A 179 17.88 6.90 13.82
C GLN A 179 17.93 5.38 14.10
N SER A 180 17.17 4.56 13.37
CA SER A 180 17.02 3.12 13.62
C SER A 180 16.73 2.80 15.09
N ARG A 181 15.85 3.61 15.71
CA ARG A 181 15.62 3.57 17.16
C ARG A 181 15.07 2.22 17.61
N ARG A 182 15.52 1.77 18.79
CA ARG A 182 15.04 0.55 19.48
C ARG A 182 14.25 0.92 20.72
N PHE A 183 13.32 0.05 21.08
CA PHE A 183 12.42 0.27 22.21
C PHE A 183 12.34 -1.00 23.06
N ASP A 184 12.22 -0.82 24.38
CA ASP A 184 12.16 -1.94 25.33
C ASP A 184 10.89 -2.80 25.13
N ASP A 185 9.82 -2.21 24.59
CA ASP A 185 8.53 -2.83 24.33
C ASP A 185 8.24 -3.04 22.82
N GLU A 186 9.28 -3.11 21.99
CA GLU A 186 9.11 -3.35 20.55
C GLU A 186 8.53 -4.74 20.25
N THR A 187 7.66 -4.80 19.24
CA THR A 187 6.92 -6.02 18.87
C THR A 187 7.17 -6.46 17.43
N ALA A 188 7.73 -5.57 16.61
CA ALA A 188 8.08 -5.81 15.23
C ALA A 188 9.26 -4.92 14.83
N LEU A 189 9.88 -5.24 13.68
CA LEU A 189 11.00 -4.49 13.13
C LEU A 189 10.65 -3.92 11.76
N ALA A 190 10.98 -2.64 11.55
CA ALA A 190 10.90 -1.95 10.28
C ALA A 190 12.28 -1.95 9.60
N THR A 191 12.36 -2.56 8.42
CA THR A 191 13.60 -2.68 7.63
C THR A 191 13.55 -1.93 6.29
N TRP A 192 12.39 -1.38 5.93
CA TRP A 192 12.20 -0.67 4.66
C TRP A 192 12.53 0.83 4.82
N PRO A 193 13.25 1.46 3.88
CA PRO A 193 13.44 2.91 3.89
C PRO A 193 12.09 3.63 3.74
N MET A 194 12.02 4.90 4.12
CA MET A 194 10.81 5.68 3.85
C MET A 194 10.69 5.92 2.33
N GLU A 195 9.66 5.32 1.71
CA GLU A 195 9.39 5.43 0.26
C GLU A 195 8.21 6.35 -0.01
N PHE A 196 8.51 7.57 -0.45
CA PHE A 196 7.50 8.58 -0.79
C PHE A 196 7.11 8.52 -2.28
N ARG A 197 5.81 8.40 -2.56
CA ARG A 197 5.17 8.31 -3.89
C ARG A 197 4.28 9.52 -4.13
N GLU A 198 4.89 10.69 -4.14
CA GLU A 198 4.18 11.98 -4.17
C GLU A 198 3.91 12.47 -5.61
N ASN A 199 4.61 11.92 -6.60
CA ASN A 199 4.46 12.30 -8.01
C ASN A 199 4.51 11.08 -8.94
N THR A 200 4.27 11.29 -10.24
CA THR A 200 4.25 10.22 -11.26
C THR A 200 5.65 9.86 -11.78
N ARG A 201 6.75 10.35 -11.20
CA ARG A 201 8.12 10.10 -11.67
C ARG A 201 8.86 9.06 -10.83
N GLY A 202 8.13 8.34 -9.98
CA GLY A 202 8.66 7.29 -9.13
C GLY A 202 8.93 7.74 -7.68
N PRO A 203 9.59 6.88 -6.89
CA PRO A 203 9.75 7.11 -5.47
C PRO A 203 10.88 8.08 -5.13
N ARG A 204 10.67 8.87 -4.08
CA ARG A 204 11.75 9.49 -3.31
C ARG A 204 12.03 8.61 -2.09
N LEU A 205 13.25 8.10 -1.99
CA LEU A 205 13.68 7.26 -0.87
C LEU A 205 14.43 8.10 0.16
N ARG A 206 14.12 7.88 1.45
CA ARG A 206 14.92 8.37 2.56
C ARG A 206 15.39 7.16 3.38
N PHE A 207 16.71 6.94 3.38
CA PHE A 207 17.32 5.81 4.05
C PHE A 207 17.66 6.15 5.51
N PRO A 208 17.59 5.17 6.43
CA PRO A 208 18.13 5.32 7.77
C PRO A 208 19.64 5.65 7.77
N HIS A 209 20.13 6.20 8.88
CA HIS A 209 21.55 6.54 9.04
C HIS A 209 22.44 5.32 9.29
N THR A 210 21.85 4.19 9.69
CA THR A 210 22.54 2.91 9.89
C THR A 210 21.81 1.79 9.14
N ASP A 211 22.44 0.62 9.02
CA ASP A 211 21.81 -0.57 8.44
C ASP A 211 20.92 -1.33 9.45
N ASP A 212 20.78 -0.81 10.67
CA ASP A 212 19.98 -1.44 11.72
C ASP A 212 18.49 -1.22 11.49
N PRO A 213 17.63 -2.19 11.82
CA PRO A 213 16.19 -1.99 11.78
C PRO A 213 15.69 -1.17 12.95
N CYS A 214 14.68 -0.34 12.69
CA CYS A 214 13.95 0.37 13.73
C CYS A 214 12.89 -0.54 14.39
N GLY A 215 12.79 -0.46 15.71
CA GLY A 215 11.76 -1.16 16.48
C GLY A 215 10.38 -0.49 16.34
N ILE A 216 9.32 -1.29 16.42
CA ILE A 216 7.94 -0.83 16.44
C ILE A 216 7.36 -1.09 17.84
N PRO A 217 7.18 -0.06 18.68
CA PRO A 217 6.62 -0.21 20.03
C PRO A 217 5.24 -0.87 20.03
N ALA A 218 4.94 -1.69 21.06
CA ALA A 218 3.62 -2.28 21.27
C ALA A 218 2.51 -1.21 21.30
N GLY A 219 2.81 -0.03 21.84
CA GLY A 219 1.87 1.10 21.89
C GLY A 219 1.43 1.61 20.51
N CYS A 220 2.17 1.32 19.43
CA CYS A 220 1.74 1.68 18.08
C CYS A 220 0.58 0.81 17.58
N LEU A 221 0.47 -0.41 18.13
CA LEU A 221 -0.55 -1.41 17.78
C LEU A 221 -1.74 -1.37 18.75
N LYS A 222 -1.72 -0.51 19.77
CA LYS A 222 -2.78 -0.35 20.77
C LYS A 222 -3.44 1.02 20.66
N PRO A 223 -4.71 1.11 20.23
CA PRO A 223 -5.46 2.37 20.26
C PRO A 223 -5.54 2.93 21.67
N ALA A 224 -5.31 4.24 21.82
CA ALA A 224 -5.29 4.88 23.13
C ALA A 224 -6.63 4.69 23.87
N GLY A 225 -6.56 4.17 25.11
CA GLY A 225 -7.73 3.95 25.96
C GLY A 225 -8.57 2.71 25.62
N MET A 226 -8.01 1.73 24.88
CA MET A 226 -8.74 0.52 24.45
C MET A 226 -7.98 -0.78 24.73
N ASP A 227 -8.26 -1.42 25.87
CA ASP A 227 -7.51 -2.60 26.34
C ASP A 227 -7.70 -3.88 25.51
N ARG A 228 -8.76 -3.95 24.69
CA ARG A 228 -9.17 -5.19 23.98
C ARG A 228 -9.28 -5.00 22.47
N LEU A 229 -8.72 -3.91 21.95
CA LEU A 229 -8.59 -3.64 20.53
C LEU A 229 -7.10 -3.53 20.19
N PHE A 230 -6.70 -4.21 19.13
CA PHE A 230 -5.35 -4.11 18.57
C PHE A 230 -5.44 -3.75 17.10
N VAL A 231 -4.35 -3.26 16.54
CA VAL A 231 -4.29 -2.77 15.16
C VAL A 231 -3.04 -3.32 14.49
N ALA A 232 -3.14 -3.66 13.21
CA ALA A 232 -2.02 -4.17 12.44
C ALA A 232 -1.95 -3.57 11.03
N GLY A 233 -0.77 -3.63 10.43
CA GLY A 233 -0.54 -3.20 9.06
C GLY A 233 -0.59 -1.68 8.88
N ARG A 234 -1.15 -1.25 7.75
CA ARG A 234 -1.06 0.15 7.27
C ARG A 234 -1.74 1.18 8.18
N CYS A 235 -2.67 0.76 9.05
CA CYS A 235 -3.46 1.65 9.91
C CYS A 235 -2.93 1.76 11.36
N ILE A 236 -1.76 1.20 11.69
CA ILE A 236 -1.14 1.38 13.01
C ILE A 236 -0.75 2.86 13.24
N SER A 237 -0.43 3.21 14.49
CA SER A 237 -0.13 4.57 14.90
C SER A 237 1.26 5.03 14.43
N THR A 238 1.28 5.84 13.38
CA THR A 238 2.49 6.46 12.83
C THR A 238 2.21 7.89 12.40
N ASP A 239 3.25 8.72 12.33
CA ASP A 239 3.20 9.96 11.56
C ASP A 239 3.19 9.67 10.03
N HIS A 240 3.12 10.72 9.22
CA HIS A 240 3.10 10.60 7.76
C HIS A 240 4.40 10.02 7.19
N ASP A 241 5.55 10.47 7.70
CA ASP A 241 6.86 10.04 7.20
C ASP A 241 7.11 8.57 7.52
N ALA A 242 6.86 8.14 8.76
CA ALA A 242 6.99 6.74 9.15
C ALA A 242 6.05 5.83 8.38
N GLN A 243 4.83 6.28 8.09
CA GLN A 243 3.88 5.49 7.32
C GLN A 243 4.44 5.06 5.96
N ALA A 244 5.25 5.90 5.33
CA ALA A 244 5.88 5.63 4.04
C ALA A 244 6.83 4.41 4.06
N SER A 245 7.34 4.03 5.24
CA SER A 245 8.10 2.80 5.48
C SER A 245 7.20 1.66 5.98
N ILE A 246 6.36 1.93 6.99
CA ILE A 246 5.63 0.89 7.74
C ILE A 246 4.59 0.15 6.92
N ARG A 247 4.01 0.79 5.90
CA ARG A 247 2.94 0.22 5.07
C ARG A 247 3.34 -0.96 4.18
N VAL A 248 4.63 -1.27 4.06
CA VAL A 248 5.08 -2.33 3.15
C VAL A 248 4.69 -3.71 3.67
N MET A 249 4.54 -4.68 2.76
CA MET A 249 4.00 -6.01 3.07
C MET A 249 4.75 -6.72 4.21
N GLY A 250 6.09 -6.65 4.21
CA GLY A 250 6.91 -7.31 5.23
C GLY A 250 6.60 -6.81 6.65
N THR A 251 6.59 -5.49 6.85
CA THR A 251 6.25 -4.87 8.13
C THR A 251 4.78 -5.11 8.51
N CYS A 252 3.87 -5.15 7.53
CA CYS A 252 2.47 -5.48 7.78
C CYS A 252 2.29 -6.91 8.28
N PHE A 253 3.06 -7.88 7.78
CA PHE A 253 3.03 -9.24 8.32
C PHE A 253 3.57 -9.30 9.74
N ALA A 254 4.72 -8.66 10.01
CA ALA A 254 5.31 -8.63 11.36
C ALA A 254 4.35 -8.00 12.39
N THR A 255 3.73 -6.86 12.05
CA THR A 255 2.76 -6.21 12.93
C THR A 255 1.45 -7.00 13.07
N GLY A 256 1.06 -7.77 12.05
CA GLY A 256 -0.07 -8.70 12.12
C GLY A 256 0.17 -9.83 13.12
N GLU A 257 1.34 -10.46 13.08
CA GLU A 257 1.76 -11.48 14.04
C GLU A 257 1.81 -10.92 15.47
N ALA A 258 2.43 -9.75 15.64
CA ALA A 258 2.48 -9.06 16.92
C ALA A 258 1.08 -8.76 17.48
N ALA A 259 0.21 -8.13 16.70
CA ALA A 259 -1.15 -7.79 17.13
C ALA A 259 -1.97 -9.05 17.48
N GLY A 260 -1.84 -10.12 16.70
CA GLY A 260 -2.49 -11.40 16.99
C GLY A 260 -2.03 -12.01 18.31
N THR A 261 -0.72 -11.99 18.57
CA THR A 261 -0.12 -12.49 19.82
C THR A 261 -0.60 -11.67 21.02
N MET A 262 -0.59 -10.34 20.91
CA MET A 262 -1.10 -9.44 21.95
C MET A 262 -2.59 -9.67 22.23
N ALA A 263 -3.39 -9.87 21.18
CA ALA A 263 -4.82 -10.15 21.29
C ALA A 263 -5.10 -11.50 21.96
N ALA A 264 -4.29 -12.53 21.68
CA ALA A 264 -4.40 -13.83 22.34
C ALA A 264 -4.06 -13.73 23.83
N ALA A 265 -2.94 -13.08 24.18
CA ALA A 265 -2.54 -12.87 25.57
C ALA A 265 -3.61 -12.09 26.37
N ALA A 266 -4.18 -11.03 25.77
CA ALA A 266 -5.24 -10.24 26.39
C ALA A 266 -6.59 -10.98 26.52
N SER A 267 -6.78 -12.08 25.77
CA SER A 267 -7.99 -12.92 25.87
C SER A 267 -7.95 -13.92 27.02
N GLY A 268 -6.83 -14.02 27.75
CA GLY A 268 -6.61 -14.99 28.82
C GLY A 268 -6.04 -16.33 28.35
N GLY A 269 -5.67 -16.45 27.06
CA GLY A 269 -4.89 -17.56 26.56
C GLY A 269 -3.41 -17.32 26.83
N SER A 270 -2.79 -18.16 27.66
CA SER A 270 -1.32 -18.21 27.73
C SER A 270 -0.78 -18.61 26.36
N ALA A 271 0.09 -17.77 25.80
CA ALA A 271 0.82 -18.04 24.56
C ALA A 271 1.78 -19.23 24.73
#